data_AF-A0AA41S5V5-F1
#
_entry.id   AF-A0AA41S5V5-F1
#
_cell.length_a   1.000
_cell.length_b   1.000
_cell.length_c   1.000
_cell.angle_alpha   90.00
_cell.angle_beta   90.00
_cell.angle_gamma   90.00
#
_symmetry.space_group_name_H-M   'P 1'
#
loop_
_entity.id
_entity.type
_entity.pdbx_description
1 polymer ?
#
loop_
_entity_poly.entity_id
_entity_poly.type
_entity_poly.pdbx_seq_one_letter_code
_entity_poly.pdbx_strand_id
1 'polypeptide(L)'
;MKDQLRKRMFKKRRIRRITLSIAGGISIEVNTYALIRPTVPGAITWLNSVTNEPLKTERSFICADTGALVEEPAKRFQPYKSENIKFSTDELAEIKRVSTGHLRLLGFKPLSCLKDYHNLRPATFLFPSDDEIIGSTSTFIALHRSMLRLGRFATAFYGSSSHPQLVALVAQEEITSPSGQVEPPGMHMIYLPYSDDIRNIEEQFMDANSVVPRATDDQIKKATALIKR
;
A
#
# COMPACT_ATOMS: atom_id res chain seq x y z
N MET A 1 9.67 4.80 30.42
CA MET A 1 11.09 5.01 30.03
C MET A 1 11.52 4.23 28.78
N LYS A 2 11.33 2.90 28.70
CA LYS A 2 11.80 2.10 27.53
C LYS A 2 11.23 2.57 26.17
N ASP A 3 9.95 2.90 26.09
CA ASP A 3 9.33 3.32 24.82
C ASP A 3 9.77 4.72 24.35
N GLN A 4 10.01 5.63 25.30
CA GLN A 4 10.54 6.95 25.00
C GLN A 4 11.96 6.87 24.43
N LEU A 5 12.80 5.96 24.96
CA LEU A 5 14.13 5.73 24.43
C LEU A 5 14.07 5.20 23.00
N ARG A 6 13.24 4.18 22.73
CA ARG A 6 13.06 3.64 21.37
C ARG A 6 12.63 4.70 20.36
N LYS A 7 11.66 5.56 20.73
CA LYS A 7 11.20 6.67 19.87
C LYS A 7 12.31 7.67 19.53
N ARG A 8 13.29 7.86 20.42
CA ARG A 8 14.44 8.76 20.19
C ARG A 8 15.60 8.08 19.45
N MET A 9 15.74 6.76 19.57
CA MET A 9 16.81 6.01 18.90
C MET A 9 16.61 5.94 17.39
N PHE A 10 15.38 5.74 16.92
CA PHE A 10 15.10 5.58 15.50
C PHE A 10 14.73 6.90 14.84
N LYS A 11 15.55 7.34 13.87
CA LYS A 11 15.23 8.48 13.02
C LYS A 11 14.13 8.10 12.01
N LYS A 12 13.30 9.09 11.66
CA LYS A 12 12.27 8.93 10.62
C LYS A 12 12.95 8.55 9.30
N ARG A 13 12.58 7.39 8.74
CA ARG A 13 13.07 6.94 7.42
C ARG A 13 11.98 7.13 6.38
N ARG A 14 12.17 8.09 5.48
CA ARG A 14 11.32 8.26 4.31
C ARG A 14 11.47 7.06 3.38
N ILE A 15 10.36 6.54 2.87
CA ILE A 15 10.34 5.49 1.85
C ILE A 15 10.50 6.11 0.47
N ARG A 16 9.61 7.04 0.15
CA ARG A 16 9.54 7.69 -1.16
C ARG A 16 8.93 9.08 -1.03
N ARG A 17 9.40 10.01 -1.86
CA ARG A 17 8.79 11.31 -2.11
C ARG A 17 7.79 11.18 -3.26
N ILE A 18 6.60 11.73 -3.10
CA ILE A 18 5.50 11.59 -4.05
C ILE A 18 4.80 12.93 -4.21
N THR A 19 4.47 13.27 -5.45
CA THR A 19 3.61 14.41 -5.76
C THR A 19 2.15 13.98 -5.71
N LEU A 20 1.37 14.59 -4.82
CA LEU A 20 -0.09 14.48 -4.78
C LEU A 20 -0.70 15.56 -5.67
N SER A 21 -1.19 15.15 -6.83
CA SER A 21 -1.95 16.03 -7.73
C SER A 21 -3.38 16.16 -7.22
N ILE A 22 -3.81 17.39 -6.95
CA ILE A 22 -5.16 17.74 -6.49
C ILE A 22 -6.02 18.06 -7.74
N ALA A 23 -6.52 19.28 -7.86
CA ALA A 23 -7.36 19.74 -8.97
C ALA A 23 -6.86 21.10 -9.45
N GLY A 24 -7.14 21.43 -10.72
CA GLY A 24 -6.79 22.73 -11.29
C GLY A 24 -5.27 22.99 -11.42
N GLY A 25 -4.48 21.93 -11.63
CA GLY A 25 -3.01 22.04 -11.74
C GLY A 25 -2.28 22.15 -10.40
N ILE A 26 -3.00 22.25 -9.28
CA ILE A 26 -2.42 22.28 -7.93
C ILE A 26 -1.87 20.90 -7.60
N SER A 27 -0.59 20.85 -7.23
CA SER A 27 0.07 19.64 -6.75
C SER A 27 0.87 19.98 -5.50
N ILE A 28 0.91 19.04 -4.55
CA ILE A 28 1.67 19.18 -3.32
C ILE A 28 2.63 18.00 -3.17
N GLU A 29 3.73 18.23 -2.48
CA GLU A 29 4.70 17.20 -2.17
C GLU A 29 4.35 16.52 -0.84
N VAL A 30 4.34 15.19 -0.86
CA VAL A 30 4.16 14.35 0.32
C VAL A 30 5.24 13.28 0.40
N ASN A 31 5.77 13.09 1.59
CA ASN A 31 6.67 12.01 1.92
C ASN A 31 5.88 10.81 2.43
N THR A 32 6.28 9.62 2.00
CA THR A 32 5.69 8.34 2.44
C THR A 32 6.55 7.66 3.49
N TYR A 33 5.89 7.07 4.49
CA TYR A 33 6.48 6.34 5.59
C TYR A 33 5.71 5.02 5.81
N ALA A 34 6.40 3.97 6.24
CA ALA A 34 5.73 2.75 6.70
C ALA A 34 5.86 2.70 8.21
N LEU A 35 4.75 2.96 8.88
CA LEU A 35 4.66 2.85 10.34
C LEU A 35 4.69 1.39 10.78
N ILE A 36 4.11 0.51 9.96
CA ILE A 36 4.05 -0.93 10.20
C ILE A 36 4.71 -1.63 9.03
N ARG A 37 5.63 -2.56 9.32
CA ARG A 37 6.22 -3.47 8.34
C ARG A 37 6.29 -4.88 8.93
N PRO A 38 6.00 -5.92 8.14
CA PRO A 38 6.29 -7.29 8.53
C PRO A 38 7.78 -7.47 8.80
N THR A 39 8.13 -8.04 9.95
CA THR A 39 9.51 -8.42 10.28
C THR A 39 9.75 -9.84 9.76
N VAL A 40 10.36 -9.95 8.60
CA VAL A 40 10.77 -11.25 8.00
C VAL A 40 12.20 -11.59 8.41
N PRO A 41 12.56 -12.90 8.45
CA PRO A 41 13.95 -13.31 8.63
C PRO A 41 14.87 -12.64 7.60
N GLY A 42 16.12 -12.38 8.01
CA GLY A 42 17.12 -11.80 7.12
C GLY A 42 17.36 -12.67 5.88
N ALA A 43 17.72 -12.04 4.77
CA ALA A 43 18.11 -12.77 3.57
C ALA A 43 19.36 -13.62 3.85
N ILE A 44 19.42 -14.80 3.24
CA ILE A 44 20.61 -15.65 3.29
C ILE A 44 21.76 -14.96 2.54
N THR A 45 22.97 -15.04 3.10
CA THR A 45 24.19 -14.56 2.45
C THR A 45 25.06 -15.76 2.13
N TRP A 46 25.43 -15.91 0.86
CA TRP A 46 26.38 -16.95 0.44
C TRP A 46 27.78 -16.58 0.89
N LEU A 47 28.49 -17.52 1.52
CA LEU A 47 29.84 -17.33 2.05
C LEU A 47 30.81 -18.30 1.39
N ASN A 48 32.07 -17.90 1.29
CA ASN A 48 33.16 -18.80 0.96
C ASN A 48 33.33 -19.84 2.09
N SER A 49 33.41 -21.13 1.76
CA SER A 49 33.46 -22.21 2.75
C SER A 49 34.71 -22.24 3.62
N VAL A 50 35.80 -21.60 3.16
CA VAL A 50 37.09 -21.55 3.88
C VAL A 50 37.28 -20.21 4.56
N THR A 51 37.08 -19.10 3.84
CA THR A 51 37.34 -17.75 4.37
C THR A 51 36.15 -17.14 5.11
N ASN A 52 34.95 -17.70 4.98
CA ASN A 52 33.69 -17.15 5.48
C ASN A 52 33.36 -15.73 4.95
N GLU A 53 33.99 -15.32 3.85
CA GLU A 53 33.75 -14.02 3.23
C GLU A 53 32.50 -14.05 2.33
N PRO A 54 31.72 -12.96 2.25
CA PRO A 54 30.55 -12.88 1.38
C PRO A 54 30.90 -13.06 -0.11
N LEU A 55 30.16 -13.93 -0.78
CA LEU A 55 30.30 -14.14 -2.23
C LEU A 55 29.51 -13.09 -3.02
N LYS A 56 30.13 -12.56 -4.07
CA LYS A 56 29.45 -11.73 -5.07
C LYS A 56 28.77 -12.64 -6.09
N THR A 57 27.45 -12.54 -6.22
CA THR A 57 26.68 -13.28 -7.22
C THR A 57 26.48 -12.41 -8.48
N GLU A 58 26.92 -12.91 -9.63
CA GLU A 58 26.68 -12.30 -10.94
C GLU A 58 25.86 -13.27 -11.80
N ARG A 59 24.95 -12.74 -12.63
CA ARG A 59 24.09 -13.54 -13.50
C ARG A 59 24.15 -13.01 -14.93
N SER A 60 24.57 -13.86 -15.84
CA SER A 60 24.54 -13.64 -17.29
C SER A 60 23.60 -14.63 -17.96
N PHE A 61 23.07 -14.26 -19.13
CA PHE A 61 22.26 -15.15 -19.96
C PHE A 61 23.09 -15.55 -21.18
N ILE A 62 23.14 -16.84 -21.48
CA ILE A 62 23.96 -17.40 -22.56
C ILE A 62 23.05 -18.17 -23.51
N CYS A 63 23.27 -18.02 -24.81
CA CYS A 63 22.57 -18.81 -25.83
C CYS A 63 23.04 -20.27 -25.78
N ALA A 64 22.11 -21.22 -25.69
CA ALA A 64 22.43 -22.63 -25.58
C ALA A 64 23.13 -23.19 -26.83
N ASP A 65 22.78 -22.68 -28.03
CA ASP A 65 23.30 -23.19 -29.29
C ASP A 65 24.66 -22.59 -29.66
N THR A 66 24.85 -21.29 -29.43
CA THR A 66 26.05 -20.56 -29.87
C THR A 66 27.07 -20.32 -28.76
N GLY A 67 26.67 -20.48 -27.49
CA GLY A 67 27.49 -20.12 -26.33
C GLY A 67 27.73 -18.61 -26.18
N ALA A 68 27.12 -17.77 -27.04
CA ALA A 68 27.28 -16.32 -26.99
C ALA A 68 26.47 -15.70 -25.85
N LEU A 69 26.97 -14.58 -25.33
CA LEU A 69 26.27 -13.76 -24.34
C LEU A 69 25.03 -13.11 -24.97
N VAL A 70 23.89 -13.17 -24.29
CA VAL A 70 22.66 -12.51 -24.72
C VAL A 70 22.66 -11.08 -24.22
N GLU A 71 23.04 -10.14 -25.10
CA GLU A 71 23.08 -8.70 -24.79
C GLU A 71 21.73 -8.01 -25.02
N GLU A 72 21.01 -8.40 -26.07
CA GLU A 72 19.71 -7.82 -26.38
C GLU A 72 18.61 -8.33 -25.42
N PRO A 73 17.64 -7.47 -25.04
CA PRO A 73 16.53 -7.89 -24.21
C PRO A 73 15.70 -8.95 -24.96
N ALA A 74 15.68 -10.17 -24.42
CA ALA A 74 14.93 -11.27 -25.00
C ALA A 74 13.44 -10.90 -25.14
N LYS A 75 12.88 -11.13 -26.34
CA LYS A 75 11.44 -11.00 -26.58
C LYS A 75 10.68 -11.94 -25.64
N ARG A 76 9.59 -11.43 -25.07
CA ARG A 76 8.69 -12.21 -24.22
C ARG A 76 7.64 -12.87 -25.10
N PHE A 77 7.11 -14.01 -24.69
CA PHE A 77 5.97 -14.59 -25.37
C PHE A 77 5.00 -15.18 -24.34
N GLN A 78 3.72 -15.16 -24.71
CA GLN A 78 2.64 -15.82 -23.97
C GLN A 78 1.97 -16.80 -24.94
N PRO A 79 2.06 -18.12 -24.71
CA PRO A 79 1.29 -19.08 -25.50
C PRO A 79 -0.20 -18.88 -25.22
N TYR A 80 -1.00 -18.77 -26.28
CA TYR A 80 -2.45 -18.70 -26.20
C TYR A 80 -3.05 -19.55 -27.33
N LYS A 81 -3.84 -20.56 -26.94
CA LYS A 81 -4.28 -21.64 -27.84
C LYS A 81 -3.06 -22.31 -28.51
N SER A 82 -3.04 -22.35 -29.84
CA SER A 82 -1.98 -22.96 -30.64
C SER A 82 -0.95 -21.94 -31.16
N GLU A 83 -0.98 -20.70 -30.68
CA GLU A 83 -0.12 -19.63 -31.16
C GLU A 83 0.72 -19.04 -30.03
N ASN A 84 1.96 -18.66 -30.37
CA ASN A 84 2.87 -17.96 -29.49
C ASN A 84 2.82 -16.46 -29.77
N ILE A 85 2.13 -15.71 -28.93
CA ILE A 85 2.03 -14.26 -29.05
C ILE A 85 3.31 -13.66 -28.45
N LYS A 86 4.10 -12.97 -29.29
CA LYS A 86 5.38 -12.39 -28.90
C LYS A 86 5.23 -10.90 -28.63
N PHE A 87 5.91 -10.40 -27.60
CA PHE A 87 5.94 -9.00 -27.22
C PHE A 87 7.37 -8.54 -26.96
N SER A 88 7.66 -7.29 -27.32
CA SER A 88 8.83 -6.58 -26.83
C SER A 88 8.61 -6.12 -25.38
N THR A 89 9.70 -5.75 -24.70
CA THR A 89 9.62 -5.15 -23.35
C THR A 89 8.85 -3.83 -23.36
N ASP A 90 8.94 -3.08 -24.46
CA ASP A 90 8.36 -1.76 -24.60
C ASP A 90 6.86 -1.85 -24.87
N GLU A 91 6.43 -2.81 -25.70
CA GLU A 91 5.01 -3.12 -25.92
C GLU A 91 4.33 -3.52 -24.61
N LEU A 92 4.99 -4.36 -23.79
CA LEU A 92 4.45 -4.74 -22.49
C LEU A 92 4.38 -3.55 -21.52
N ALA A 93 5.32 -2.61 -21.60
CA ALA A 93 5.29 -1.39 -20.79
C ALA A 93 4.15 -0.46 -21.23
N GLU A 94 3.90 -0.36 -22.53
CA GLU A 94 2.82 0.44 -23.09
C GLU A 94 1.44 -0.14 -22.80
N ILE A 95 1.23 -1.44 -23.00
CA ILE A 95 -0.05 -2.12 -22.69
C ILE A 95 -0.42 -1.92 -21.22
N LYS A 96 0.56 -1.93 -20.32
CA LYS A 96 0.32 -1.76 -18.89
C LYS A 96 0.09 -0.30 -18.50
N ARG A 97 0.33 0.70 -19.37
CA ARG A 97 0.35 2.13 -19.00
C ARG A 97 -1.05 2.71 -18.81
N VAL A 98 -1.45 2.93 -17.55
CA VAL A 98 -2.76 3.51 -17.19
C VAL A 98 -2.70 5.00 -16.82
N SER A 99 -1.63 5.45 -16.16
CA SER A 99 -1.51 6.84 -15.68
C SER A 99 -0.06 7.30 -15.57
N THR A 100 0.14 8.61 -15.65
CA THR A 100 1.45 9.28 -15.50
C THR A 100 1.72 9.77 -14.07
N GLY A 101 0.70 9.87 -13.22
CA GLY A 101 0.83 10.43 -11.87
C GLY A 101 0.96 9.38 -10.78
N HIS A 102 1.89 9.59 -9.84
CA HIS A 102 2.14 8.67 -8.72
C HIS A 102 1.02 8.68 -7.67
N LEU A 103 0.39 9.83 -7.41
CA LEU A 103 -0.77 9.95 -6.55
C LEU A 103 -1.68 11.09 -7.05
N ARG A 104 -2.89 10.77 -7.50
CA ARG A 104 -3.85 11.72 -8.07
C ARG A 104 -5.18 11.64 -7.32
N LEU A 105 -5.64 12.77 -6.78
CA LEU A 105 -6.94 12.87 -6.13
C LEU A 105 -8.06 12.69 -7.16
N LEU A 106 -9.03 11.83 -6.86
CA LEU A 106 -10.23 11.61 -7.68
C LEU A 106 -11.45 12.30 -7.06
N GLY A 107 -11.55 12.33 -5.73
CA GLY A 107 -12.66 12.96 -5.02
C GLY A 107 -12.70 12.61 -3.54
N PHE A 108 -13.84 12.86 -2.90
CA PHE A 108 -14.04 12.62 -1.47
C PHE A 108 -15.30 11.78 -1.22
N LYS A 109 -15.19 10.79 -0.33
CA LYS A 109 -16.30 9.91 0.08
C LYS A 109 -16.47 9.93 1.61
N PRO A 110 -17.69 9.74 2.14
CA PRO A 110 -17.90 9.63 3.59
C PRO A 110 -17.12 8.45 4.19
N LEU A 111 -16.63 8.60 5.42
CA LEU A 111 -15.92 7.52 6.12
C LEU A 111 -16.76 6.26 6.30
N SER A 112 -18.10 6.37 6.39
CA SER A 112 -19.02 5.23 6.50
C SER A 112 -19.00 4.28 5.29
N CYS A 113 -18.53 4.75 4.13
CA CYS A 113 -18.36 3.95 2.92
C CYS A 113 -17.07 3.10 2.93
N LEU A 114 -16.10 3.44 3.79
CA LEU A 114 -14.88 2.68 3.95
C LEU A 114 -15.14 1.57 4.98
N LYS A 115 -14.90 0.32 4.59
CA LYS A 115 -15.08 -0.85 5.45
C LYS A 115 -13.72 -1.40 5.87
N ASP A 116 -13.63 -1.92 7.08
CA ASP A 116 -12.38 -2.39 7.65
C ASP A 116 -11.74 -3.54 6.83
N TYR A 117 -12.58 -4.35 6.18
CA TYR A 117 -12.15 -5.46 5.31
C TYR A 117 -11.72 -5.02 3.90
N HIS A 118 -11.83 -3.74 3.54
CA HIS A 118 -11.33 -3.22 2.25
C HIS A 118 -9.83 -2.92 2.25
N ASN A 119 -9.05 -3.49 3.17
CA ASN A 119 -7.61 -3.25 3.24
C ASN A 119 -6.83 -4.44 2.68
N LEU A 120 -6.12 -4.23 1.57
CA LEU A 120 -5.33 -5.28 0.92
C LEU A 120 -3.97 -5.54 1.59
N ARG A 121 -3.35 -4.50 2.17
CA ARG A 121 -1.98 -4.56 2.70
C ARG A 121 -1.72 -3.44 3.70
N PRO A 122 -0.64 -3.47 4.51
CA PRO A 122 -0.37 -2.42 5.49
C PRO A 122 -0.40 -1.01 4.88
N ALA A 123 -1.13 -0.11 5.54
CA ALA A 123 -1.30 1.27 5.08
C ALA A 123 0.03 2.03 5.07
N THR A 124 0.17 2.94 4.11
CA THR A 124 1.33 3.83 4.01
C THR A 124 0.98 5.20 4.57
N PHE A 125 1.83 5.74 5.44
CA PHE A 125 1.58 7.03 6.06
C PHE A 125 2.14 8.16 5.22
N LEU A 126 1.35 9.21 5.02
CA LEU A 126 1.68 10.41 4.27
C LEU A 126 1.90 11.59 5.21
N PHE A 127 2.98 12.32 4.98
CA PHE A 127 3.29 13.56 5.68
C PHE A 127 3.80 14.61 4.68
N PRO A 128 3.42 15.89 4.80
CA PRO A 128 3.83 16.91 3.83
C PRO A 128 5.33 17.20 3.88
N SER A 129 5.86 17.74 2.78
CA SER A 129 7.22 18.25 2.67
C SER A 129 7.22 19.49 1.79
N ASP A 130 8.03 20.48 2.12
CA ASP A 130 8.21 21.70 1.30
C ASP A 130 9.60 21.71 0.63
N ASP A 131 10.17 20.53 0.36
CA ASP A 131 11.55 20.41 -0.13
C ASP A 131 11.64 20.80 -1.62
N GLU A 132 10.67 20.37 -2.43
CA GLU A 132 10.57 20.67 -3.86
C GLU A 132 9.42 21.64 -4.16
N ILE A 133 8.28 21.49 -3.47
CA ILE A 133 7.09 22.32 -3.69
C ILE A 133 6.78 23.12 -2.42
N ILE A 134 7.18 24.39 -2.41
CA ILE A 134 6.95 25.32 -1.30
C ILE A 134 5.44 25.55 -1.11
N GLY A 135 4.95 25.50 0.12
CA GLY A 135 3.52 25.68 0.45
C GLY A 135 2.71 24.37 0.46
N SER A 136 3.37 23.23 0.23
CA SER A 136 2.75 21.91 0.31
C SER A 136 2.21 21.63 1.72
N THR A 137 2.92 22.02 2.76
CA THR A 137 2.54 21.83 4.16
C THR A 137 1.28 22.60 4.51
N SER A 138 1.18 23.87 4.10
CA SER A 138 -0.02 24.69 4.34
C SER A 138 -1.25 24.09 3.65
N THR A 139 -1.11 23.72 2.38
CA THR A 139 -2.19 23.10 1.59
C THR A 139 -2.60 21.75 2.15
N PHE A 140 -1.63 20.92 2.55
CA PHE A 140 -1.89 19.63 3.19
C PHE A 140 -2.65 19.79 4.50
N ILE A 141 -2.26 20.74 5.36
CA ILE A 141 -2.95 21.02 6.63
C ILE A 141 -4.39 21.47 6.39
N ALA A 142 -4.62 22.35 5.40
CA ALA A 142 -5.96 22.80 5.04
C ALA A 142 -6.86 21.64 4.55
N LEU A 143 -6.31 20.77 3.72
CA LEU A 143 -6.98 19.56 3.23
C LEU A 143 -7.28 18.59 4.38
N HIS A 144 -6.28 18.29 5.21
CA HIS A 144 -6.37 17.40 6.37
C HIS A 144 -7.46 17.83 7.35
N ARG A 145 -7.45 19.11 7.77
CA ARG A 145 -8.48 19.66 8.67
C ARG A 145 -9.87 19.61 8.06
N SER A 146 -9.99 19.87 6.76
CA SER A 146 -11.27 19.82 6.06
C SER A 146 -11.84 18.40 5.99
N MET A 147 -10.99 17.41 5.74
CA MET A 147 -11.37 16.00 5.71
C MET A 147 -11.89 15.51 7.07
N LEU A 148 -11.21 15.89 8.15
CA LEU A 148 -11.63 15.58 9.53
C LEU A 148 -12.96 16.23 9.86
N ARG A 149 -13.08 17.56 9.64
CA ARG A 149 -14.30 18.33 9.92
C ARG A 149 -15.52 17.77 9.18
N LEU A 150 -15.34 17.30 7.94
CA LEU A 150 -16.43 16.79 7.11
C LEU A 150 -16.65 15.28 7.27
N GLY A 151 -15.82 14.56 8.02
CA GLY A 151 -15.90 13.11 8.16
C GLY A 151 -15.73 12.36 6.83
N ARG A 152 -14.81 12.82 5.98
CA ARG A 152 -14.60 12.28 4.62
C ARG A 152 -13.16 11.83 4.41
N PHE A 153 -13.01 10.75 3.65
CA PHE A 153 -11.72 10.32 3.12
C PHE A 153 -11.57 10.75 1.66
N ALA A 154 -10.34 10.96 1.22
CA ALA A 154 -10.03 11.26 -0.17
C ALA A 154 -9.82 9.94 -0.93
N THR A 155 -10.57 9.74 -2.02
CA THR A 155 -10.31 8.65 -2.95
C THR A 155 -9.30 9.13 -3.97
N ALA A 156 -8.20 8.38 -4.15
CA ALA A 156 -7.12 8.73 -5.05
C ALA A 156 -6.66 7.52 -5.86
N PHE A 157 -6.05 7.80 -6.99
CA PHE A 157 -5.29 6.85 -7.78
C PHE A 157 -3.83 6.88 -7.32
N TYR A 158 -3.25 5.73 -7.02
CA TYR A 158 -1.85 5.56 -6.62
C TYR A 158 -1.18 4.47 -7.44
N GLY A 159 0.01 4.71 -7.97
CA GLY A 159 0.77 3.66 -8.64
C GLY A 159 1.77 4.14 -9.67
N SER A 160 2.48 3.18 -10.25
CA SER A 160 3.17 3.41 -11.52
C SER A 160 2.17 3.23 -12.66
N SER A 161 2.59 3.66 -13.86
CA SER A 161 1.84 3.41 -15.09
C SER A 161 1.34 1.98 -15.18
N SER A 162 2.19 1.01 -14.81
CA SER A 162 1.95 -0.43 -14.93
C SER A 162 1.11 -1.11 -13.83
N HIS A 163 0.92 -0.47 -12.67
CA HIS A 163 0.23 -1.07 -11.52
C HIS A 163 -0.66 -0.02 -10.85
N PRO A 164 -1.79 0.33 -11.48
CA PRO A 164 -2.75 1.29 -10.94
C PRO A 164 -3.47 0.73 -9.71
N GLN A 165 -3.45 1.44 -8.58
CA GLN A 165 -4.20 1.07 -7.39
C GLN A 165 -5.12 2.22 -6.95
N LEU A 166 -6.39 1.91 -6.64
CA LEU A 166 -7.24 2.84 -5.91
C LEU A 166 -6.85 2.85 -4.42
N VAL A 167 -6.74 4.04 -3.85
CA VAL A 167 -6.41 4.22 -2.45
C VAL A 167 -7.38 5.16 -1.76
N ALA A 168 -7.64 4.89 -0.48
CA ALA A 168 -8.32 5.81 0.42
C ALA A 168 -7.28 6.54 1.27
N LEU A 169 -7.24 7.86 1.16
CA LEU A 169 -6.48 8.74 2.04
C LEU A 169 -7.37 9.12 3.22
N VAL A 170 -7.04 8.63 4.40
CA VAL A 170 -7.77 8.87 5.66
C VAL A 170 -6.94 9.79 6.54
N ALA A 171 -7.49 10.95 6.90
CA ALA A 171 -6.82 11.89 7.80
C ALA A 171 -6.82 11.36 9.25
N GLN A 172 -5.68 11.48 9.92
CA GLN A 172 -5.49 11.10 11.32
C GLN A 172 -5.05 12.32 12.14
N GLU A 173 -5.71 12.56 13.27
CA GLU A 173 -5.31 13.57 14.26
C GLU A 173 -4.14 13.08 15.12
N GLU A 174 -3.40 14.01 15.69
CA GLU A 174 -2.33 13.65 16.62
C GLU A 174 -2.93 13.17 17.95
N ILE A 175 -2.55 11.97 18.37
CA ILE A 175 -2.87 11.46 19.71
C ILE A 175 -1.61 11.48 20.55
N THR A 176 -1.64 12.21 21.66
CA THR A 176 -0.54 12.30 22.62
C THR A 176 -0.87 11.61 23.93
N SER A 177 0.17 11.11 24.60
CA SER A 177 0.11 10.57 25.95
C SER A 177 1.20 11.22 26.80
N PRO A 178 1.20 11.06 28.14
CA PRO A 178 2.31 11.51 28.99
C PRO A 178 3.66 10.90 28.59
N SER A 179 3.64 9.76 27.90
CA SER A 179 4.82 9.08 27.37
C SER A 179 5.30 9.62 26.01
N GLY A 180 4.61 10.60 25.43
CA GLY A 180 4.86 11.20 24.12
C GLY A 180 3.77 10.89 23.08
N GLN A 181 4.04 11.22 21.82
CA GLN A 181 3.15 10.98 20.68
C GLN A 181 2.85 9.48 20.51
N VAL A 182 1.58 9.12 20.46
CA VAL A 182 1.08 7.75 20.21
C VAL A 182 0.76 7.61 18.73
N GLU A 183 -0.06 8.51 18.19
CA GLU A 183 -0.41 8.56 16.78
C GLU A 183 0.06 9.88 16.15
N PRO A 184 0.80 9.84 15.03
CA PRO A 184 1.27 11.05 14.37
C PRO A 184 0.15 11.74 13.57
N PRO A 185 0.16 13.08 13.44
CA PRO A 185 -0.75 13.78 12.52
C PRO A 185 -0.34 13.53 11.08
N GLY A 186 -1.31 13.24 10.21
CA GLY A 186 -1.06 13.00 8.79
C GLY A 186 -2.21 12.28 8.10
N MET A 187 -1.91 11.52 7.05
CA MET A 187 -2.91 10.71 6.36
C MET A 187 -2.44 9.27 6.17
N HIS A 188 -3.32 8.30 6.39
CA HIS A 188 -3.11 6.92 5.99
C HIS A 188 -3.58 6.70 4.57
N MET A 189 -2.71 6.17 3.72
CA MET A 189 -3.04 5.67 2.40
C MET A 189 -3.35 4.17 2.51
N ILE A 190 -4.64 3.85 2.51
CA ILE A 190 -5.20 2.51 2.57
C ILE A 190 -5.41 2.01 1.14
N TYR A 191 -4.95 0.79 0.85
CA TYR A 191 -5.03 0.20 -0.48
C TYR A 191 -6.35 -0.54 -0.65
N LEU A 192 -7.21 -0.04 -1.55
CA LEU A 192 -8.56 -0.54 -1.75
C LEU A 192 -8.57 -1.70 -2.76
N PRO A 193 -9.38 -2.75 -2.54
CA PRO A 193 -9.58 -3.84 -3.50
C PRO A 193 -10.27 -3.36 -4.77
N TYR A 194 -9.89 -3.94 -5.91
CA TYR A 194 -10.75 -4.01 -7.09
C TYR A 194 -11.73 -5.18 -6.96
N SER A 195 -12.66 -5.30 -7.91
CA SER A 195 -13.62 -6.42 -7.95
C SER A 195 -12.92 -7.78 -7.90
N ASP A 196 -11.79 -7.92 -8.59
CA ASP A 196 -11.06 -9.19 -8.70
C ASP A 196 -10.36 -9.60 -7.40
N ASP A 197 -10.12 -8.64 -6.49
CA ASP A 197 -9.54 -8.91 -5.17
C ASP A 197 -10.57 -9.42 -4.16
N ILE A 198 -11.86 -9.17 -4.40
CA ILE A 198 -12.95 -9.53 -3.49
C ILE A 198 -13.34 -10.99 -3.75
N ARG A 199 -13.27 -11.81 -2.70
CA ARG A 199 -13.68 -13.23 -2.75
C ARG A 199 -15.12 -13.36 -2.22
N ASN A 200 -16.01 -13.88 -3.04
CA ASN A 200 -17.38 -14.19 -2.64
C ASN A 200 -17.40 -15.32 -1.61
N ILE A 201 -18.35 -15.24 -0.70
CA ILE A 201 -18.61 -16.29 0.29
C ILE A 201 -19.22 -17.50 -0.43
N GLU A 202 -18.93 -18.71 0.04
CA GLU A 202 -19.49 -19.95 -0.52
C GLU A 202 -21.02 -19.93 -0.50
N GLU A 203 -21.64 -20.48 -1.55
CA GLU A 203 -23.10 -20.47 -1.79
C GLU A 203 -23.92 -21.07 -0.63
N GLN A 204 -23.33 -21.99 0.14
CA GLN A 204 -23.96 -22.61 1.31
C GLN A 204 -24.40 -21.60 2.39
N PHE A 205 -23.80 -20.41 2.40
CA PHE A 205 -24.15 -19.32 3.32
C PHE A 205 -24.98 -18.20 2.66
N MET A 206 -25.31 -18.32 1.36
CA MET A 206 -26.04 -17.30 0.59
C MET A 206 -27.53 -17.59 0.41
N ASP A 207 -28.01 -18.73 0.92
CA ASP A 207 -29.37 -19.18 0.71
C ASP A 207 -30.35 -18.27 1.48
N ALA A 208 -31.00 -17.35 0.75
CA ALA A 208 -31.87 -16.30 1.32
C ALA A 208 -33.10 -16.85 2.05
N ASN A 209 -33.45 -18.13 1.80
CA ASN A 209 -34.52 -18.87 2.45
C ASN A 209 -34.04 -19.68 3.66
N SER A 210 -32.73 -19.83 3.85
CA SER A 210 -32.17 -20.49 5.01
C SER A 210 -32.15 -19.50 6.17
N VAL A 211 -32.86 -19.84 7.26
CA VAL A 211 -32.81 -19.06 8.50
C VAL A 211 -31.37 -19.14 9.02
N VAL A 212 -30.57 -18.11 8.73
CA VAL A 212 -29.22 -17.99 9.30
C VAL A 212 -29.38 -18.15 10.81
N PRO A 213 -28.77 -19.18 11.42
CA PRO A 213 -29.00 -19.47 12.83
C PRO A 213 -28.51 -18.28 13.65
N ARG A 214 -29.45 -17.56 14.27
CA ARG A 214 -29.15 -16.45 15.16
C ARG A 214 -29.05 -16.96 16.58
N ALA A 215 -28.04 -16.49 17.30
CA ALA A 215 -27.94 -16.76 18.73
C ALA A 215 -29.13 -16.15 19.48
N THR A 216 -29.59 -16.86 20.51
CA THR A 216 -30.59 -16.35 21.45
C THR A 216 -29.99 -15.32 22.40
N ASP A 217 -30.83 -14.47 22.99
CA ASP A 217 -30.39 -13.43 23.93
C ASP A 217 -29.64 -14.01 25.15
N ASP A 218 -30.02 -15.20 25.64
CA ASP A 218 -29.30 -15.89 26.72
C ASP A 218 -27.89 -16.31 26.30
N GLN A 219 -27.74 -16.84 25.08
CA GLN A 219 -26.44 -17.21 24.52
C GLN A 219 -25.55 -15.97 24.36
N ILE A 220 -26.10 -14.85 23.86
CA ILE A 220 -25.37 -13.58 23.72
C ILE A 220 -24.95 -13.05 25.09
N LYS A 221 -25.83 -13.11 26.10
CA LYS A 221 -25.55 -12.66 27.46
C LYS A 221 -24.43 -13.48 28.11
N LYS A 222 -24.47 -14.82 27.97
CA LYS A 222 -23.43 -15.72 28.47
C LYS A 222 -22.09 -15.49 27.77
N ALA A 223 -22.08 -15.32 26.45
CA ALA A 223 -20.86 -14.98 25.70
C ALA A 223 -20.29 -13.62 26.12
N THR A 224 -21.13 -12.61 26.31
CA THR A 224 -20.72 -11.28 26.77
C THR A 224 -20.10 -11.33 28.18
N ALA A 225 -20.66 -12.16 29.07
CA ALA A 225 -20.10 -12.37 30.41
C ALA A 225 -18.72 -13.04 30.35
N LEU A 226 -18.48 -13.94 29.39
CA LEU A 226 -17.20 -14.60 29.19
C LEU A 226 -16.13 -13.67 28.63
N ILE A 227 -16.47 -12.77 27.69
CA ILE A 227 -15.53 -11.76 27.15
C ILE A 227 -15.10 -10.75 28.23
N LYS A 228 -15.99 -10.47 29.20
CA LYS A 228 -15.72 -9.52 30.30
C LYS A 228 -14.92 -10.13 31.46
N ARG A 229 -14.75 -11.45 31.49
CA ARG A 229 -13.98 -12.16 32.52
C ARG A 229 -12.50 -12.14 32.19
#